data_AF-A0AAF0FRK3-F1
#
_entry.id   AF-A0AAF0FRK3-F1
#
_cell.length_a   1.000
_cell.length_b   1.000
_cell.length_c   1.000
_cell.angle_alpha   90.00
_cell.angle_beta   90.00
_cell.angle_gamma   90.00
#
_symmetry.space_group_name_H-M   'P 1'
#
loop_
_entity.id
_entity.type
_entity.pdbx_description
1 polymer ?
#
loop_
_entity_poly.entity_id
_entity_poly.type
_entity_poly.pdbx_seq_one_letter_code
_entity_poly.pdbx_strand_id
1 'polypeptide(L)'
;MSHQDYVYDLGSSSTSKYRDYVIGIMSLWNRDLERLLGEKIVAARREKPRVERKLSDGHEVLGIRAYIIGSNILVRSPGGIEIPLRIAANTGMAVKGDTVYLYMRLSSLGGHPIPNPWSRTFIGLAKTSLDKLYGSMKLEAKPILYPLLSTERVEDPRVDPDNMSELYHVRAYSTYKEVHGADSYVITFRSDIGNNGMPNNMEPVLFRTPDGSLHIIRSYRDTFPLNKEYMVTRPWIEEMSVGAIMIGPREKNIVEARELRTYPELTPTDSERKTGGNCTVKISSNEYLLFFHSVEAYFGGYYTYVAIMDGNGELLGMTPEPIISPRVNDYIGARPATVFVCGAQLVGNKILLTAGKDDEITLVMEASLDSIIEKIKFIKG
;
A
#
# COMPACT_ATOMS: atom_id res chain seq x y z
N MET A 1 -24.52 -14.96 -1.55
CA MET A 1 -23.78 -14.61 -0.32
C MET A 1 -24.16 -13.20 0.06
N SER A 2 -24.47 -12.97 1.33
CA SER A 2 -24.69 -11.64 1.87
C SER A 2 -23.34 -10.93 2.04
N HIS A 3 -23.29 -9.59 2.04
CA HIS A 3 -22.03 -8.87 2.31
C HIS A 3 -21.41 -9.26 3.66
N GLN A 4 -22.24 -9.63 4.63
CA GLN A 4 -21.82 -10.07 5.97
C GLN A 4 -21.00 -11.37 5.94
N ASP A 5 -21.12 -12.17 4.88
CA ASP A 5 -20.38 -13.43 4.71
C ASP A 5 -18.87 -13.19 4.48
N TYR A 6 -18.48 -11.96 4.11
CA TYR A 6 -17.09 -11.58 3.85
C TYR A 6 -16.43 -10.81 5.00
N VAL A 7 -17.13 -10.61 6.11
CA VAL A 7 -16.62 -9.88 7.27
C VAL A 7 -16.09 -10.87 8.30
N TYR A 8 -14.82 -10.74 8.67
CA TYR A 8 -14.20 -11.53 9.73
C TYR A 8 -14.08 -10.72 11.02
N ASP A 9 -14.71 -11.22 12.09
CA ASP A 9 -14.61 -10.66 13.43
C ASP A 9 -13.26 -11.00 14.08
N LEU A 10 -12.46 -9.97 14.35
CA LEU A 10 -11.15 -10.15 14.98
C LEU A 10 -11.27 -10.51 16.47
N GLY A 11 -12.36 -10.12 17.14
CA GLY A 11 -12.57 -10.34 18.57
C GLY A 11 -12.81 -11.80 18.97
N SER A 12 -13.30 -12.63 18.04
CA SER A 12 -13.57 -14.06 18.26
C SER A 12 -12.62 -14.99 17.48
N SER A 13 -11.44 -14.46 17.13
CA SER A 13 -10.47 -15.12 16.27
C SER A 13 -9.93 -16.44 16.80
N SER A 14 -9.81 -17.42 15.91
CA SER A 14 -9.02 -18.64 16.14
C SER A 14 -8.39 -19.09 14.82
N THR A 15 -7.28 -19.82 14.88
CA THR A 15 -6.58 -20.29 13.68
C THR A 15 -7.48 -21.14 12.78
N SER A 16 -8.33 -22.01 13.34
CA SER A 16 -9.25 -22.84 12.55
C SER A 16 -10.32 -22.00 11.84
N LYS A 17 -11.04 -21.14 12.58
CA LYS A 17 -12.06 -20.26 12.00
C LYS A 17 -11.48 -19.36 10.91
N TYR A 18 -10.32 -18.77 11.17
CA TYR A 18 -9.69 -17.88 10.19
C TYR A 18 -9.20 -18.62 8.95
N ARG A 19 -8.63 -19.82 9.13
CA ARG A 19 -8.24 -20.67 7.99
C ARG A 19 -9.43 -20.96 7.09
N ASP A 20 -10.55 -21.38 7.67
CA ASP A 20 -11.74 -21.75 6.89
C ASP A 20 -12.33 -20.51 6.18
N TYR A 21 -12.32 -19.35 6.84
CA TYR A 21 -12.66 -18.05 6.23
C TYR A 21 -11.75 -17.70 5.04
N VAL A 22 -10.42 -17.75 5.21
CA VAL A 22 -9.47 -17.40 4.15
C VAL A 22 -9.56 -18.37 2.96
N ILE A 23 -9.73 -19.67 3.20
CA ILE A 23 -9.98 -20.65 2.12
C ILE A 23 -11.26 -20.30 1.37
N GLY A 24 -12.33 -19.90 2.08
CA GLY A 24 -13.56 -19.39 1.49
C GLY A 24 -13.31 -18.17 0.60
N ILE A 25 -12.53 -17.18 1.06
CA ILE A 25 -12.16 -16.01 0.25
C ILE A 25 -11.32 -16.42 -0.98
N MET A 26 -10.35 -17.30 -0.82
CA MET A 26 -9.52 -17.80 -1.93
C MET A 26 -10.34 -18.54 -3.00
N SER A 27 -11.47 -19.14 -2.61
CA SER A 27 -12.41 -19.78 -3.55
C SER A 27 -13.15 -18.80 -4.46
N LEU A 28 -13.16 -17.51 -4.13
CA LEU A 28 -13.73 -16.44 -4.96
C LEU A 28 -12.82 -16.02 -6.12
N TRP A 29 -11.66 -16.65 -6.26
CA TRP A 29 -10.70 -16.36 -7.32
C TRP A 29 -11.33 -16.56 -8.71
N ASN A 30 -11.35 -15.49 -9.50
CA ASN A 30 -11.88 -15.49 -10.85
C ASN A 30 -10.78 -15.20 -11.88
N ARG A 31 -10.40 -16.22 -12.65
CA ARG A 31 -9.36 -16.14 -13.70
C ARG A 31 -9.79 -15.32 -14.91
N ASP A 32 -11.08 -15.32 -15.25
CA ASP A 32 -11.58 -14.52 -16.36
C ASP A 32 -11.52 -13.02 -16.03
N LEU A 33 -11.79 -12.67 -14.77
CA LEU A 33 -11.60 -11.31 -14.27
C LEU A 33 -10.11 -10.91 -14.33
N GLU A 34 -9.18 -11.76 -13.91
CA GLU A 34 -7.74 -11.49 -14.04
C GLU A 34 -7.33 -11.22 -15.49
N ARG A 35 -7.78 -12.08 -16.42
CA ARG A 35 -7.50 -11.91 -17.84
C ARG A 35 -8.07 -10.59 -18.36
N LEU A 36 -9.30 -10.24 -18.02
CA LEU A 36 -9.94 -8.98 -18.40
C LEU A 36 -9.12 -7.77 -17.94
N LEU A 37 -8.68 -7.77 -16.68
CA LEU A 37 -7.86 -6.68 -16.14
C LEU A 37 -6.48 -6.63 -16.81
N GLY A 38 -5.87 -7.78 -17.09
CA GLY A 38 -4.62 -7.88 -17.84
C GLY A 38 -4.71 -7.32 -19.25
N GLU A 39 -5.77 -7.65 -19.98
CA GLU A 39 -6.05 -7.13 -21.32
C GLU A 39 -6.19 -5.60 -21.31
N LYS A 40 -6.88 -5.03 -20.32
CA LYS A 40 -6.97 -3.56 -20.13
C LYS A 40 -5.60 -2.93 -19.91
N ILE A 41 -4.74 -3.54 -19.10
CA ILE A 41 -3.39 -3.04 -18.85
C ILE A 41 -2.55 -3.08 -20.14
N VAL A 42 -2.58 -4.22 -20.86
CA VAL A 42 -1.83 -4.38 -22.10
C VAL A 42 -2.31 -3.39 -23.17
N ALA A 43 -3.63 -3.15 -23.26
CA ALA A 43 -4.18 -2.16 -24.17
C ALA A 43 -3.64 -0.75 -23.88
N ALA A 44 -3.70 -0.30 -22.62
CA ALA A 44 -3.20 1.01 -22.24
C ALA A 44 -1.69 1.18 -22.41
N ARG A 45 -0.89 0.12 -22.23
CA ARG A 45 0.56 0.16 -22.51
C ARG A 45 0.90 0.43 -23.98
N ARG A 46 -0.01 0.12 -24.91
CA ARG A 46 0.19 0.35 -26.35
C ARG A 46 -0.17 1.78 -26.76
N GLU A 47 -0.90 2.50 -25.92
CA GLU A 47 -1.23 3.90 -26.17
C GLU A 47 -0.03 4.79 -25.84
N LYS A 48 0.10 5.89 -26.57
CA LYS A 48 1.18 6.86 -26.32
C LYS A 48 0.80 7.75 -25.13
N PRO A 49 1.61 7.81 -24.06
CA PRO A 49 1.34 8.71 -22.94
C PRO A 49 1.53 10.17 -23.36
N ARG A 50 0.77 11.08 -22.75
CA ARG A 50 0.93 12.53 -22.95
C ARG A 50 2.09 13.10 -22.13
N VAL A 51 2.39 12.45 -21.01
CA VAL A 51 3.56 12.72 -20.18
C VAL A 51 4.37 11.43 -20.08
N GLU A 52 5.60 11.45 -20.60
CA GLU A 52 6.51 10.30 -20.53
C GLU A 52 7.28 10.33 -19.20
N ARG A 53 7.28 9.20 -18.46
CA ARG A 53 8.13 9.02 -17.29
C ARG A 53 9.54 8.59 -17.70
N LYS A 54 10.53 9.05 -16.95
CA LYS A 54 11.92 8.62 -17.05
C LYS A 54 12.40 8.17 -15.68
N LEU A 55 13.20 7.11 -15.67
CA LEU A 55 14.02 6.77 -14.51
C LEU A 55 15.18 7.76 -14.45
N SER A 56 15.35 8.45 -13.32
CA SER A 56 16.44 9.41 -13.12
C SER A 56 16.85 9.49 -11.65
N ASP A 57 18.10 9.89 -11.41
CA ASP A 57 18.71 9.89 -10.07
C ASP A 57 18.91 11.32 -9.52
N GLY A 58 18.34 12.33 -10.19
CA GLY A 58 18.74 13.74 -10.05
C GLY A 58 17.80 14.66 -9.26
N HIS A 59 16.65 14.19 -8.79
CA HIS A 59 15.58 15.07 -8.31
C HIS A 59 14.94 14.61 -6.98
N GLU A 60 15.65 14.82 -5.88
CA GLU A 60 15.04 14.69 -4.55
C GLU A 60 14.26 15.96 -4.20
N VAL A 61 12.93 15.83 -4.12
CA VAL A 61 12.05 16.94 -3.68
C VAL A 61 11.85 16.90 -2.16
N LEU A 62 11.94 15.72 -1.56
CA LEU A 62 11.65 15.51 -0.14
C LEU A 62 12.92 15.46 0.72
N GLY A 63 12.91 16.22 1.81
CA GLY A 63 13.93 16.15 2.85
C GLY A 63 13.59 15.13 3.94
N ILE A 64 14.59 14.42 4.47
CA ILE A 64 14.40 13.55 5.64
C ILE A 64 14.27 14.40 6.89
N ARG A 65 13.18 14.23 7.62
CA ARG A 65 12.87 14.92 8.88
C ARG A 65 13.16 14.03 10.09
N ALA A 66 12.82 12.75 10.00
CA ALA A 66 13.01 11.78 11.08
C ALA A 66 13.21 10.37 10.53
N TYR A 67 13.64 9.45 11.39
CA TYR A 67 13.70 8.03 11.08
C TYR A 67 13.37 7.16 12.29
N ILE A 68 12.85 5.97 12.03
CA ILE A 68 12.46 4.97 13.01
C ILE A 68 13.10 3.63 12.60
N ILE A 69 13.84 3.02 13.53
CA ILE A 69 14.44 1.70 13.38
C ILE A 69 13.78 0.72 14.34
N GLY A 70 13.84 -0.59 14.05
CA GLY A 70 13.23 -1.63 14.89
C GLY A 70 13.62 -1.53 16.37
N SER A 71 14.91 -1.33 16.66
CA SER A 71 15.43 -1.23 18.04
C SER A 71 14.98 0.01 18.81
N ASN A 72 14.39 1.00 18.13
CA ASN A 72 13.84 2.19 18.78
C ASN A 72 12.35 2.06 19.13
N ILE A 73 11.72 0.93 18.81
CA ILE A 73 10.31 0.70 19.08
C ILE A 73 10.17 -0.35 20.18
N LEU A 74 9.50 0.04 21.25
CA LEU A 74 9.08 -0.86 22.31
C LEU A 74 7.74 -1.50 21.95
N VAL A 75 7.73 -2.82 21.75
CA VAL A 75 6.52 -3.62 21.54
C VAL A 75 6.46 -4.73 22.57
N ARG A 76 5.27 -4.95 23.12
CA ARG A 76 4.99 -6.07 24.03
C ARG A 76 3.89 -6.96 23.47
N SER A 77 4.02 -8.26 23.72
CA SER A 77 2.93 -9.20 23.53
C SER A 77 1.78 -8.91 24.51
N PRO A 78 0.57 -9.48 24.31
CA PRO A 78 -0.51 -9.37 25.30
C PRO A 78 -0.11 -9.85 26.70
N GLY A 79 0.85 -10.77 26.80
CA GLY A 79 1.40 -11.25 28.07
C GLY A 79 2.50 -10.36 28.67
N GLY A 80 2.76 -9.17 28.11
CA GLY A 80 3.76 -8.23 28.61
C GLY A 80 5.20 -8.56 28.22
N ILE A 81 5.43 -9.59 27.39
CA ILE A 81 6.77 -10.00 26.95
C ILE A 81 7.24 -9.05 25.85
N GLU A 82 8.42 -8.47 26.03
CA GLU A 82 9.05 -7.61 25.02
C GLU A 82 9.39 -8.41 23.75
N ILE A 83 9.02 -7.85 22.60
CA ILE A 83 9.27 -8.47 21.30
C ILE A 83 10.39 -7.66 20.63
N PRO A 84 11.63 -8.17 20.55
CA PRO A 84 12.71 -7.46 19.90
C PRO A 84 12.46 -7.39 18.40
N LEU A 85 12.53 -6.17 17.85
CA LEU A 85 12.23 -5.89 16.46
C LEU A 85 13.49 -5.72 15.63
N ARG A 86 13.45 -6.28 14.43
CA ARG A 86 14.45 -6.04 13.38
C ARG A 86 13.97 -4.98 12.40
N ILE A 87 12.71 -5.08 11.97
CA ILE A 87 12.15 -4.25 10.90
C ILE A 87 11.10 -3.32 11.48
N ALA A 88 11.18 -2.07 11.07
CA ALA A 88 10.11 -1.10 11.18
C ALA A 88 10.06 -0.30 9.88
N ALA A 89 9.31 -0.79 8.88
CA ALA A 89 9.28 -0.22 7.54
C ALA A 89 7.84 0.04 7.08
N ASN A 90 7.69 0.59 5.88
CA ASN A 90 6.42 0.75 5.15
C ASN A 90 5.29 1.24 6.06
N THR A 91 5.55 2.34 6.77
CA THR A 91 4.62 2.87 7.76
C THR A 91 3.53 3.69 7.08
N GLY A 92 2.26 3.38 7.36
CA GLY A 92 1.12 4.23 7.06
C GLY A 92 0.96 5.33 8.12
N MET A 93 0.36 6.47 7.74
CA MET A 93 0.26 7.63 8.62
C MET A 93 -1.13 8.29 8.52
N ALA A 94 -1.66 8.70 9.67
CA ALA A 94 -2.79 9.61 9.77
C ALA A 94 -2.49 10.71 10.79
N VAL A 95 -2.97 11.93 10.53
CA VAL A 95 -2.80 13.08 11.43
C VAL A 95 -4.18 13.59 11.82
N LYS A 96 -4.48 13.64 13.13
CA LYS A 96 -5.74 14.17 13.68
C LYS A 96 -5.42 15.24 14.72
N GLY A 97 -5.60 16.50 14.35
CA GLY A 97 -5.09 17.63 15.15
C GLY A 97 -3.56 17.54 15.25
N ASP A 98 -3.03 17.60 16.47
CA ASP A 98 -1.59 17.43 16.72
C ASP A 98 -1.15 15.96 16.85
N THR A 99 -2.11 15.01 16.94
CA THR A 99 -1.78 13.59 17.12
C THR A 99 -1.46 12.93 15.78
N VAL A 100 -0.29 12.30 15.72
CA VAL A 100 0.17 11.48 14.60
C VAL A 100 0.01 10.01 14.95
N TYR A 101 -0.71 9.28 14.10
CA TYR A 101 -0.93 7.84 14.18
C TYR A 101 -0.03 7.17 13.16
N LEU A 102 0.88 6.31 13.61
CA LEU A 102 1.81 5.56 12.78
C LEU A 102 1.44 4.09 12.79
N TYR A 103 0.98 3.59 11.64
CA TYR A 103 0.66 2.19 11.41
C TYR A 103 1.88 1.53 10.75
N MET A 104 2.69 0.83 11.53
CA MET A 104 4.02 0.39 11.11
C MET A 104 4.02 -1.09 10.73
N ARG A 105 4.63 -1.45 9.59
CA ARG A 105 4.94 -2.86 9.28
C ARG A 105 6.16 -3.27 10.10
N LEU A 106 5.93 -4.14 11.08
CA LEU A 106 6.94 -4.58 12.04
C LEU A 106 7.29 -6.05 11.82
N SER A 107 8.53 -6.41 12.11
CA SER A 107 9.00 -7.81 12.16
C SER A 107 9.96 -8.01 13.32
N SER A 108 9.83 -9.15 13.99
CA SER A 108 10.77 -9.57 15.03
C SER A 108 12.13 -9.97 14.46
N LEU A 109 13.13 -10.20 15.33
CA LEU A 109 14.47 -10.65 14.94
C LEU A 109 14.49 -11.87 13.99
N GLY A 110 13.54 -12.80 14.14
CA GLY A 110 13.46 -14.02 13.32
C GLY A 110 12.79 -13.83 11.96
N GLY A 111 12.12 -12.71 11.70
CA GLY A 111 11.44 -12.46 10.43
C GLY A 111 12.37 -11.76 9.45
N HIS A 112 12.90 -12.51 8.48
CA HIS A 112 13.74 -12.00 7.38
C HIS A 112 12.91 -11.91 6.08
N PRO A 113 12.87 -10.78 5.35
CA PRO A 113 11.84 -10.60 4.33
C PRO A 113 11.98 -11.50 3.10
N ILE A 114 13.12 -12.16 2.83
CA ILE A 114 13.29 -13.02 1.65
C ILE A 114 14.32 -14.15 1.89
N PRO A 115 14.14 -15.36 1.32
CA PRO A 115 12.89 -16.04 0.98
C PRO A 115 12.58 -17.02 2.12
N ASN A 116 12.32 -16.51 3.32
CA ASN A 116 11.86 -17.36 4.40
C ASN A 116 10.33 -17.35 4.41
N PRO A 117 9.65 -18.46 4.04
CA PRO A 117 8.20 -18.51 4.11
C PRO A 117 7.71 -18.25 5.53
N TRP A 118 8.55 -18.41 6.56
CA TRP A 118 8.32 -18.13 7.99
C TRP A 118 8.55 -16.68 8.43
N SER A 119 8.91 -15.80 7.51
CA SER A 119 8.99 -14.38 7.82
C SER A 119 7.61 -13.81 8.09
N ARG A 120 7.40 -13.30 9.29
CA ARG A 120 6.10 -12.77 9.74
C ARG A 120 6.24 -11.28 10.01
N THR A 121 5.47 -10.52 9.26
CA THR A 121 5.22 -9.11 9.55
C THR A 121 3.83 -8.95 10.16
N PHE A 122 3.71 -7.96 11.01
CA PHE A 122 2.44 -7.55 11.63
C PHE A 122 2.36 -6.02 11.63
N ILE A 123 1.16 -5.47 11.85
CA ILE A 123 1.00 -4.01 11.96
C ILE A 123 0.96 -3.60 13.42
N GLY A 124 1.85 -2.69 13.80
CA GLY A 124 1.84 -2.00 15.09
C GLY A 124 1.32 -0.57 14.96
N LEU A 125 0.61 -0.10 15.96
CA LEU A 125 0.18 1.29 16.10
C LEU A 125 1.03 2.00 17.15
N ALA A 126 1.73 3.06 16.73
CA ALA A 126 2.30 4.05 17.64
C ALA A 126 1.54 5.37 17.51
N LYS A 127 1.52 6.14 18.60
CA LYS A 127 0.98 7.50 18.63
C LYS A 127 2.08 8.47 19.06
N THR A 128 2.19 9.59 18.39
CA THR A 128 3.12 10.68 18.73
C THR A 128 2.49 12.03 18.36
N SER A 129 3.25 13.11 18.46
CA SER A 129 2.83 14.47 18.08
C SER A 129 3.69 15.03 16.94
N LEU A 130 3.20 16.04 16.24
CA LEU A 130 3.87 16.60 15.06
C LEU A 130 5.25 17.19 15.39
N ASP A 131 5.39 17.81 16.56
CA ASP A 131 6.66 18.37 17.07
C ASP A 131 7.72 17.29 17.32
N LYS A 132 7.29 16.05 17.60
CA LYS A 132 8.17 14.91 17.87
C LYS A 132 8.59 14.14 16.61
N LEU A 133 8.10 14.51 15.44
CA LEU A 133 8.55 13.94 14.16
C LEU A 133 9.91 14.53 13.76
N TYR A 134 10.97 14.31 14.52
CA TYR A 134 12.31 14.81 14.19
C TYR A 134 13.42 13.86 14.67
N GLY A 135 14.47 13.72 13.85
CA GLY A 135 15.66 12.95 14.20
C GLY A 135 15.40 11.46 14.42
N SER A 136 16.10 10.86 15.39
CA SER A 136 15.92 9.46 15.76
C SER A 136 14.73 9.30 16.71
N MET A 137 13.64 8.75 16.20
CA MET A 137 12.41 8.62 16.98
C MET A 137 12.43 7.35 17.83
N LYS A 138 12.02 7.48 19.10
CA LYS A 138 11.73 6.36 20.01
C LYS A 138 10.24 6.28 20.26
N LEU A 139 9.66 5.10 20.09
CA LEU A 139 8.20 4.91 20.11
C LEU A 139 7.83 3.72 20.98
N GLU A 140 6.65 3.78 21.58
CA GLU A 140 5.94 2.60 22.09
C GLU A 140 4.81 2.26 21.10
N ALA A 141 4.76 1.01 20.67
CA ALA A 141 3.76 0.55 19.72
C ALA A 141 2.98 -0.65 20.26
N LYS A 142 1.69 -0.67 19.94
CA LYS A 142 0.79 -1.79 20.26
C LYS A 142 0.52 -2.56 18.97
N PRO A 143 0.72 -3.88 18.91
CA PRO A 143 0.31 -4.64 17.74
C PRO A 143 -1.21 -4.57 17.58
N ILE A 144 -1.68 -4.30 16.37
CA ILE A 144 -3.12 -4.14 16.07
C ILE A 144 -3.62 -5.14 15.03
N LEU A 145 -2.76 -5.64 14.15
CA LEU A 145 -3.09 -6.67 13.15
C LEU A 145 -1.97 -7.71 13.12
N TYR A 146 -2.26 -8.89 13.66
CA TYR A 146 -1.36 -10.04 13.66
C TYR A 146 -1.57 -10.92 12.43
N PRO A 147 -0.55 -11.69 12.01
CA PRO A 147 -0.81 -12.91 11.25
C PRO A 147 -1.59 -13.88 12.14
N LEU A 148 -2.66 -14.44 11.60
CA LEU A 148 -3.54 -15.41 12.24
C LEU A 148 -3.29 -16.84 11.73
N LEU A 149 -2.61 -16.97 10.57
CA LEU A 149 -2.07 -18.23 10.06
C LEU A 149 -0.55 -18.27 10.12
N SER A 150 -0.04 -19.49 10.24
CA SER A 150 1.39 -19.73 10.34
C SER A 150 2.14 -19.40 9.06
N THR A 151 1.50 -19.15 7.91
CA THR A 151 2.09 -18.84 6.58
C THR A 151 1.66 -17.48 6.02
N GLU A 152 1.14 -16.61 6.88
CA GLU A 152 0.59 -15.31 6.52
C GLU A 152 1.56 -14.16 6.84
N ARG A 153 1.57 -13.13 6.00
CA ARG A 153 2.22 -11.84 6.26
C ARG A 153 1.19 -10.73 6.22
N VAL A 154 1.29 -9.78 7.15
CA VAL A 154 0.48 -8.55 7.16
C VAL A 154 1.40 -7.37 6.86
N GLU A 155 1.10 -6.62 5.80
CA GLU A 155 2.03 -5.67 5.19
C GLU A 155 1.36 -4.36 4.77
N ASP A 156 2.20 -3.34 4.59
CA ASP A 156 1.93 -2.10 3.88
C ASP A 156 0.58 -1.41 4.20
N PRO A 157 0.37 -1.01 5.48
CA PRO A 157 -0.85 -0.36 5.93
C PRO A 157 -1.02 1.04 5.31
N ARG A 158 -2.23 1.35 4.86
CA ARG A 158 -2.60 2.62 4.22
C ARG A 158 -3.91 3.11 4.79
N VAL A 159 -4.03 4.41 4.98
CA VAL A 159 -5.23 5.04 5.55
C VAL A 159 -6.02 5.69 4.42
N ASP A 160 -7.34 5.58 4.46
CA ASP A 160 -8.22 6.30 3.53
C ASP A 160 -8.10 7.82 3.76
N PRO A 161 -7.82 8.63 2.73
CA PRO A 161 -7.65 10.07 2.86
C PRO A 161 -8.95 10.82 3.25
N ASP A 162 -10.12 10.29 2.92
CA ASP A 162 -11.42 10.86 3.27
C ASP A 162 -11.97 10.27 4.58
N ASN A 163 -11.56 9.05 4.95
CA ASN A 163 -12.00 8.40 6.17
C ASN A 163 -10.85 7.76 6.97
N MET A 164 -10.22 8.55 7.84
CA MET A 164 -9.10 8.10 8.67
C MET A 164 -9.45 7.03 9.75
N SER A 165 -10.65 6.47 9.78
CA SER A 165 -10.96 5.26 10.54
C SER A 165 -10.81 3.98 9.72
N GLU A 166 -10.53 4.06 8.43
CA GLU A 166 -10.34 2.89 7.57
C GLU A 166 -8.87 2.64 7.30
N LEU A 167 -8.43 1.42 7.66
CA LEU A 167 -7.07 0.96 7.43
C LEU A 167 -7.09 -0.17 6.40
N TYR A 168 -6.42 0.07 5.28
CA TYR A 168 -6.17 -0.92 4.25
C TYR A 168 -4.81 -1.59 4.52
N HIS A 169 -4.72 -2.91 4.38
CA HIS A 169 -3.48 -3.66 4.60
C HIS A 169 -3.41 -4.85 3.66
N VAL A 170 -2.20 -5.26 3.31
CA VAL A 170 -1.95 -6.39 2.43
C VAL A 170 -1.77 -7.65 3.27
N ARG A 171 -2.41 -8.72 2.86
CA ARG A 171 -2.24 -10.07 3.42
C ARG A 171 -1.71 -11.00 2.36
N ALA A 172 -0.50 -11.48 2.56
CA ALA A 172 0.15 -12.44 1.66
C ALA A 172 0.15 -13.83 2.29
N TYR A 173 -0.32 -14.81 1.54
CA TYR A 173 -0.45 -16.20 1.97
C TYR A 173 0.40 -17.09 1.07
N SER A 174 1.07 -18.05 1.68
CA SER A 174 1.67 -19.21 0.99
C SER A 174 1.04 -20.48 1.55
N THR A 175 0.49 -21.34 0.70
CA THR A 175 -0.19 -22.57 1.11
C THR A 175 0.64 -23.79 0.71
N TYR A 176 0.69 -24.80 1.58
CA TYR A 176 1.38 -26.06 1.29
C TYR A 176 0.63 -26.95 0.29
N LYS A 177 -0.67 -26.71 0.17
CA LYS A 177 -1.54 -27.35 -0.80
C LYS A 177 -2.21 -26.26 -1.60
N GLU A 178 -2.29 -26.44 -2.90
CA GLU A 178 -3.02 -25.54 -3.76
C GLU A 178 -4.47 -25.40 -3.30
N VAL A 179 -4.93 -24.17 -3.27
CA VAL A 179 -6.33 -23.79 -3.10
C VAL A 179 -6.76 -23.30 -4.47
N HIS A 180 -7.79 -23.93 -5.07
CA HIS A 180 -8.30 -23.56 -6.40
C HIS A 180 -7.23 -23.44 -7.53
N GLY A 181 -6.13 -24.20 -7.43
CA GLY A 181 -5.06 -24.23 -8.42
C GLY A 181 -4.00 -23.13 -8.26
N ALA A 182 -3.89 -22.53 -7.07
CA ALA A 182 -2.79 -21.64 -6.71
C ALA A 182 -2.28 -21.94 -5.29
N ASP A 183 -0.99 -21.76 -5.06
CA ASP A 183 -0.30 -21.96 -3.78
C ASP A 183 0.06 -20.65 -3.08
N SER A 184 -0.29 -19.51 -3.69
CA SER A 184 0.04 -18.20 -3.17
C SER A 184 -1.01 -17.16 -3.56
N TYR A 185 -1.33 -16.29 -2.60
CA TYR A 185 -2.31 -15.23 -2.74
C TYR A 185 -1.82 -13.95 -2.08
N VAL A 186 -2.07 -12.81 -2.71
CA VAL A 186 -1.78 -11.49 -2.13
C VAL A 186 -3.03 -10.64 -2.24
N ILE A 187 -3.69 -10.43 -1.10
CA ILE A 187 -5.03 -9.89 -1.01
C ILE A 187 -4.98 -8.62 -0.17
N THR A 188 -5.58 -7.53 -0.64
CA THR A 188 -5.75 -6.33 0.19
C THR A 188 -7.03 -6.46 1.01
N PHE A 189 -6.95 -6.17 2.30
CA PHE A 189 -8.05 -6.13 3.24
C PHE A 189 -8.30 -4.70 3.73
N ARG A 190 -9.55 -4.40 4.07
CA ARG A 190 -9.99 -3.22 4.82
C ARG A 190 -10.27 -3.62 6.26
N SER A 191 -9.96 -2.74 7.21
CA SER A 191 -10.30 -2.86 8.63
C SER A 191 -10.82 -1.54 9.17
N ASP A 192 -11.93 -1.60 9.92
CA ASP A 192 -12.46 -0.46 10.67
C ASP A 192 -11.70 -0.29 11.99
N ILE A 193 -10.99 0.82 12.12
CA ILE A 193 -10.28 1.21 13.34
C ILE A 193 -11.26 1.82 14.33
N GLY A 194 -11.49 1.12 15.44
CA GLY A 194 -12.32 1.62 16.53
C GLY A 194 -11.70 2.81 17.26
N ASN A 195 -12.48 3.45 18.13
CA ASN A 195 -12.04 4.63 18.90
C ASN A 195 -10.80 4.38 19.77
N ASN A 196 -10.58 3.13 20.20
CA ASN A 196 -9.39 2.72 20.94
C ASN A 196 -8.13 2.54 20.05
N GLY A 197 -8.27 2.70 18.72
CA GLY A 197 -7.20 2.46 17.74
C GLY A 197 -7.06 0.99 17.32
N MET A 198 -7.93 0.11 17.79
CA MET A 198 -7.90 -1.33 17.47
C MET A 198 -8.92 -1.65 16.37
N PRO A 199 -8.55 -2.50 15.40
CA PRO A 199 -9.49 -3.01 14.42
C PRO A 199 -10.41 -4.05 15.06
N ASN A 200 -11.71 -3.94 14.80
CA ASN A 200 -12.70 -4.93 15.29
C ASN A 200 -12.97 -6.03 14.27
N ASN A 201 -12.91 -5.68 12.98
CA ASN A 201 -13.21 -6.58 11.88
C ASN A 201 -12.23 -6.37 10.73
N MET A 202 -12.23 -7.31 9.79
CA MET A 202 -11.58 -7.13 8.50
C MET A 202 -12.34 -7.85 7.40
N GLU A 203 -12.22 -7.33 6.19
CA GLU A 203 -12.86 -7.84 4.98
C GLU A 203 -11.94 -7.64 3.78
N PRO A 204 -11.93 -8.54 2.78
CA PRO A 204 -11.12 -8.36 1.58
C PRO A 204 -11.69 -7.20 0.74
N VAL A 205 -10.82 -6.56 -0.02
CA VAL A 205 -11.28 -5.76 -1.16
C VAL A 205 -11.78 -6.72 -2.24
N LEU A 206 -13.00 -6.54 -2.71
CA LEU A 206 -13.68 -7.42 -3.66
C LEU A 206 -13.91 -6.68 -4.98
N PHE A 207 -14.00 -7.44 -6.07
CA PHE A 207 -14.30 -6.93 -7.40
C PHE A 207 -15.70 -7.40 -7.81
N ARG A 208 -16.59 -6.45 -8.08
CA ARG A 208 -17.94 -6.70 -8.58
C ARG A 208 -17.90 -6.83 -10.11
N THR A 209 -18.40 -7.95 -10.62
CA THR A 209 -18.56 -8.21 -12.05
C THR A 209 -19.91 -7.69 -12.56
N PRO A 210 -20.13 -7.58 -13.88
CA PRO A 210 -21.37 -7.00 -14.44
C PRO A 210 -22.66 -7.75 -14.08
N ASP A 211 -22.57 -9.03 -13.72
CA ASP A 211 -23.68 -9.84 -13.23
C ASP A 211 -23.96 -9.64 -11.73
N GLY A 212 -23.21 -8.78 -11.06
CA GLY A 212 -23.32 -8.47 -9.64
C GLY A 212 -22.59 -9.45 -8.72
N SER A 213 -21.91 -10.48 -9.25
CA SER A 213 -21.13 -11.40 -8.42
C SER A 213 -19.85 -10.76 -7.90
N LEU A 214 -19.37 -11.24 -6.75
CA LEU A 214 -18.21 -10.69 -6.04
C LEU A 214 -17.06 -11.68 -6.08
N HIS A 215 -15.90 -11.19 -6.53
CA HIS A 215 -14.73 -12.01 -6.77
C HIS A 215 -13.46 -11.38 -6.22
N ILE A 216 -12.42 -12.19 -6.12
CA ILE A 216 -11.04 -11.71 -5.99
C ILE A 216 -10.25 -12.07 -7.23
N ILE A 217 -9.11 -11.41 -7.39
CA ILE A 217 -8.00 -11.90 -8.19
C ILE A 217 -6.91 -12.44 -7.26
N ARG A 218 -5.98 -13.24 -7.77
CA ARG A 218 -4.97 -13.93 -6.95
C ARG A 218 -3.99 -12.97 -6.29
N SER A 219 -3.58 -11.91 -6.98
CA SER A 219 -2.58 -10.97 -6.50
C SER A 219 -2.93 -9.52 -6.82
N TYR A 220 -3.25 -8.76 -5.77
CA TYR A 220 -3.60 -7.34 -5.85
C TYR A 220 -3.25 -6.63 -4.55
N ARG A 221 -1.95 -6.36 -4.38
CA ARG A 221 -1.47 -5.39 -3.40
C ARG A 221 -1.59 -3.97 -3.95
N ASP A 222 -1.13 -2.98 -3.17
CA ASP A 222 -1.16 -1.57 -3.59
C ASP A 222 -2.58 -1.10 -3.94
N THR A 223 -3.57 -1.66 -3.24
CA THR A 223 -4.98 -1.35 -3.40
C THR A 223 -5.48 -0.58 -2.18
N PHE A 224 -5.99 0.62 -2.39
CA PHE A 224 -6.42 1.53 -1.34
C PHE A 224 -7.28 2.67 -1.93
N PRO A 225 -8.06 3.38 -1.12
CA PRO A 225 -8.94 4.44 -1.61
C PRO A 225 -8.16 5.59 -2.25
N LEU A 226 -8.61 6.03 -3.42
CA LEU A 226 -8.29 7.37 -3.90
C LEU A 226 -9.05 8.40 -3.06
N ASN A 227 -10.35 8.13 -2.88
CA ASN A 227 -11.29 8.93 -2.12
C ASN A 227 -12.49 8.04 -1.73
N LYS A 228 -13.58 8.63 -1.21
CA LYS A 228 -14.78 7.88 -0.81
C LYS A 228 -15.48 7.12 -1.97
N GLU A 229 -15.31 7.55 -3.22
CA GLU A 229 -16.04 7.04 -4.41
C GLU A 229 -15.15 6.21 -5.34
N TYR A 230 -13.82 6.34 -5.26
CA TYR A 230 -12.87 5.67 -6.15
C TYR A 230 -11.78 4.90 -5.39
N MET A 231 -11.41 3.74 -5.92
CA MET A 231 -10.32 2.89 -5.44
C MET A 231 -9.13 2.96 -6.40
N VAL A 232 -7.92 3.11 -5.86
CA VAL A 232 -6.67 2.78 -6.55
C VAL A 232 -6.42 1.29 -6.35
N THR A 233 -6.15 0.56 -7.42
CA THR A 233 -5.87 -0.88 -7.40
C THR A 233 -4.59 -1.17 -8.18
N ARG A 234 -3.93 -2.29 -7.88
CA ARG A 234 -2.85 -2.81 -8.72
C ARG A 234 -2.98 -4.32 -8.87
N PRO A 235 -3.77 -4.79 -9.86
CA PRO A 235 -3.75 -6.20 -10.21
C PRO A 235 -2.34 -6.59 -10.68
N TRP A 236 -1.93 -7.80 -10.33
CA TRP A 236 -0.73 -8.45 -10.86
C TRP A 236 -1.15 -9.72 -11.58
N ILE A 237 -1.01 -9.70 -12.90
CA ILE A 237 -1.42 -10.80 -13.78
C ILE A 237 -0.18 -11.63 -14.05
N GLU A 238 -0.06 -12.75 -13.35
CA GLU A 238 1.12 -13.61 -13.37
C GLU A 238 1.41 -14.13 -14.78
N GLU A 239 0.38 -14.61 -15.50
CA GLU A 239 0.56 -15.18 -16.85
C GLU A 239 1.09 -14.15 -17.85
N MET A 240 0.77 -12.88 -17.63
CA MET A 240 1.24 -11.76 -18.46
C MET A 240 2.47 -11.06 -17.86
N SER A 241 2.89 -11.46 -16.65
CA SER A 241 3.95 -10.82 -15.86
C SER A 241 3.82 -9.28 -15.81
N VAL A 242 2.59 -8.78 -15.69
CA VAL A 242 2.28 -7.35 -15.75
C VAL A 242 1.49 -6.92 -14.52
N GLY A 243 1.80 -5.74 -14.01
CA GLY A 243 0.97 -5.06 -13.03
C GLY A 243 1.06 -3.55 -13.22
N ALA A 244 -0.09 -2.91 -13.18
CA ALA A 244 -0.21 -1.47 -13.36
C ALA A 244 -1.30 -0.91 -12.46
N ILE A 245 -1.21 0.38 -12.18
CA ILE A 245 -2.20 1.10 -11.40
C ILE A 245 -3.49 1.19 -12.20
N MET A 246 -4.60 0.77 -11.62
CA MET A 246 -5.95 0.97 -12.16
C MET A 246 -6.81 1.72 -11.15
N ILE A 247 -7.73 2.55 -11.64
CA ILE A 247 -8.62 3.39 -10.84
C ILE A 247 -10.04 3.10 -11.29
N GLY A 248 -10.96 2.96 -10.33
CA GLY A 248 -12.36 2.69 -10.65
C GLY A 248 -13.28 3.00 -9.48
N PRO A 249 -14.59 3.10 -9.73
CA PRO A 249 -15.59 3.34 -8.70
C PRO A 249 -15.58 2.26 -7.63
N ARG A 250 -15.93 2.64 -6.41
CA ARG A 250 -16.07 1.75 -5.28
C ARG A 250 -17.30 2.05 -4.43
N GLU A 251 -17.79 1.01 -3.78
CA GLU A 251 -18.66 1.09 -2.62
C GLU A 251 -17.91 0.43 -1.45
N LYS A 252 -17.34 1.25 -0.55
CA LYS A 252 -16.45 0.77 0.53
C LYS A 252 -15.29 -0.08 -0.01
N ASN A 253 -15.23 -1.37 0.34
CA ASN A 253 -14.21 -2.34 -0.09
C ASN A 253 -14.57 -3.04 -1.42
N ILE A 254 -15.71 -2.73 -2.04
CA ILE A 254 -16.14 -3.36 -3.29
C ILE A 254 -15.81 -2.41 -4.46
N VAL A 255 -15.11 -2.91 -5.47
CA VAL A 255 -14.67 -2.17 -6.65
C VAL A 255 -15.43 -2.64 -7.88
N GLU A 256 -15.92 -1.70 -8.70
CA GLU A 256 -16.62 -2.02 -9.94
C GLU A 256 -15.61 -2.43 -11.04
N ALA A 257 -15.46 -3.73 -11.26
CA ALA A 257 -14.38 -4.29 -12.07
C ALA A 257 -14.42 -3.86 -13.54
N ARG A 258 -15.64 -3.72 -14.09
CA ARG A 258 -15.85 -3.29 -15.47
C ARG A 258 -15.40 -1.86 -15.69
N GLU A 259 -15.51 -1.02 -14.67
CA GLU A 259 -15.21 0.41 -14.74
C GLU A 259 -13.77 0.75 -14.35
N LEU A 260 -13.02 -0.22 -13.83
CA LEU A 260 -11.57 -0.09 -13.65
C LEU A 260 -10.90 0.29 -14.96
N ARG A 261 -10.17 1.39 -14.93
CA ARG A 261 -9.38 1.91 -16.04
C ARG A 261 -7.95 2.15 -15.58
N THR A 262 -7.03 2.21 -16.54
CA THR A 262 -5.68 2.67 -16.30
C THR A 262 -5.35 3.75 -17.33
N TYR A 263 -4.31 4.52 -17.04
CA TYR A 263 -3.81 5.56 -17.93
C TYR A 263 -2.45 5.10 -18.45
N PRO A 264 -2.10 5.36 -19.72
CA PRO A 264 -0.77 5.05 -20.25
C PRO A 264 0.34 5.63 -19.35
N GLU A 265 0.11 6.83 -18.82
CA GLU A 265 0.93 7.54 -17.84
C GLU A 265 1.06 6.86 -16.47
N LEU A 266 0.31 5.81 -16.18
CA LEU A 266 0.43 5.03 -14.95
C LEU A 266 0.79 3.57 -15.23
N THR A 267 0.92 3.17 -16.50
CA THR A 267 1.39 1.84 -16.89
C THR A 267 2.92 1.76 -16.96
N PRO A 268 3.54 0.57 -16.78
CA PRO A 268 4.99 0.41 -16.87
C PRO A 268 5.52 0.73 -18.27
N THR A 269 6.61 1.51 -18.34
CA THR A 269 7.40 1.71 -19.57
C THR A 269 8.25 0.46 -19.88
N ASP A 270 8.98 0.48 -21.00
CA ASP A 270 9.87 -0.64 -21.37
C ASP A 270 11.04 -0.84 -20.39
N SER A 271 11.44 0.21 -19.68
CA SER A 271 12.47 0.14 -18.63
C SER A 271 11.92 -0.27 -17.25
N GLU A 272 10.62 -0.52 -17.14
CA GLU A 272 9.94 -0.78 -15.88
C GLU A 272 9.23 -2.14 -15.90
N ARG A 273 9.42 -2.93 -14.84
CA ARG A 273 8.72 -4.20 -14.65
C ARG A 273 7.25 -4.01 -14.28
N LYS A 274 6.97 -3.02 -13.43
CA LYS A 274 5.62 -2.75 -12.89
C LYS A 274 5.50 -1.34 -12.33
N THR A 275 4.26 -0.89 -12.17
CA THR A 275 3.89 0.29 -11.39
C THR A 275 2.90 -0.11 -10.29
N GLY A 276 2.82 0.69 -9.22
CA GLY A 276 1.84 0.48 -8.15
C GLY A 276 1.62 1.72 -7.30
N GLY A 277 0.42 1.85 -6.74
CA GLY A 277 0.08 2.95 -5.85
C GLY A 277 0.78 2.83 -4.50
N ASN A 278 1.20 3.95 -3.93
CA ASN A 278 1.79 4.00 -2.60
C ASN A 278 0.77 4.50 -1.57
N CYS A 279 0.29 5.73 -1.73
CA CYS A 279 -0.75 6.32 -0.89
C CYS A 279 -1.36 7.54 -1.58
N THR A 280 -2.46 8.04 -1.03
CA THR A 280 -3.19 9.21 -1.53
C THR A 280 -3.26 10.30 -0.47
N VAL A 281 -3.23 11.55 -0.90
CA VAL A 281 -3.37 12.74 -0.04
C VAL A 281 -4.39 13.66 -0.66
N LYS A 282 -5.42 14.02 0.09
CA LYS A 282 -6.38 15.06 -0.30
C LYS A 282 -5.71 16.43 -0.17
N ILE A 283 -5.66 17.19 -1.27
CA ILE A 283 -5.02 18.52 -1.30
C ILE A 283 -6.01 19.66 -1.50
N SER A 284 -7.19 19.38 -2.05
CA SER A 284 -8.31 20.32 -2.13
C SER A 284 -9.64 19.57 -1.99
N SER A 285 -10.78 20.24 -2.19
CA SER A 285 -12.08 19.57 -2.10
C SER A 285 -12.23 18.45 -3.14
N ASN A 286 -11.60 18.61 -4.31
CA ASN A 286 -11.77 17.75 -5.48
C ASN A 286 -10.44 17.27 -6.09
N GLU A 287 -9.29 17.47 -5.43
CA GLU A 287 -8.00 17.03 -5.96
C GLU A 287 -7.21 16.24 -4.92
N TYR A 288 -6.52 15.23 -5.42
CA TYR A 288 -5.76 14.28 -4.63
C TYR A 288 -4.38 14.09 -5.28
N LEU A 289 -3.34 14.07 -4.46
CA LEU A 289 -2.05 13.53 -4.88
C LEU A 289 -2.09 12.02 -4.74
N LEU A 290 -1.72 11.31 -5.80
CA LEU A 290 -1.41 9.89 -5.79
C LEU A 290 0.10 9.74 -5.84
N PHE A 291 0.70 9.31 -4.73
CA PHE A 291 2.08 8.84 -4.72
C PHE A 291 2.09 7.42 -5.30
N PHE A 292 2.99 7.15 -6.23
CA PHE A 292 3.10 5.84 -6.84
C PHE A 292 4.54 5.50 -7.17
N HIS A 293 4.84 4.21 -7.30
CA HIS A 293 6.17 3.73 -7.60
C HIS A 293 6.19 3.05 -8.96
N SER A 294 7.34 3.12 -9.61
CA SER A 294 7.74 2.16 -10.63
C SER A 294 8.91 1.32 -10.14
N VAL A 295 9.01 0.12 -10.69
CA VAL A 295 10.10 -0.82 -10.42
C VAL A 295 10.87 -1.01 -11.70
N GLU A 296 12.14 -0.66 -11.69
CA GLU A 296 13.04 -0.83 -12.83
C GLU A 296 13.16 -2.32 -13.23
N ALA A 297 13.26 -2.58 -14.52
CA ALA A 297 13.04 -3.91 -15.08
C ALA A 297 14.13 -4.94 -14.76
N TYR A 298 15.40 -4.53 -14.68
CA TYR A 298 16.55 -5.43 -14.65
C TYR A 298 17.06 -5.68 -13.23
N PHE A 299 17.22 -4.63 -12.42
CA PHE A 299 17.77 -4.68 -11.07
C PHE A 299 16.74 -4.39 -9.98
N GLY A 300 15.54 -3.92 -10.36
CA GLY A 300 14.40 -3.84 -9.46
C GLY A 300 14.42 -2.64 -8.51
N GLY A 301 15.15 -1.58 -8.86
CA GLY A 301 15.17 -0.32 -8.10
C GLY A 301 13.80 0.36 -8.08
N TYR A 302 13.46 0.98 -6.95
CA TYR A 302 12.16 1.64 -6.75
C TYR A 302 12.27 3.15 -6.91
N TYR A 303 11.45 3.69 -7.82
CA TYR A 303 11.38 5.11 -8.12
C TYR A 303 9.97 5.59 -7.79
N THR A 304 9.85 6.65 -7.00
CA THR A 304 8.54 7.22 -6.61
C THR A 304 8.23 8.47 -7.43
N TYR A 305 7.02 8.53 -7.96
CA TYR A 305 6.44 9.64 -8.72
C TYR A 305 5.18 10.16 -8.02
N VAL A 306 4.66 11.28 -8.50
CA VAL A 306 3.39 11.85 -8.04
C VAL A 306 2.48 12.13 -9.22
N ALA A 307 1.20 11.77 -9.09
CA ALA A 307 0.13 12.15 -9.99
C ALA A 307 -0.89 13.04 -9.26
N ILE A 308 -1.51 13.98 -9.97
CA ILE A 308 -2.72 14.66 -9.51
C ILE A 308 -3.92 13.95 -10.11
N MET A 309 -4.86 13.57 -9.25
CA MET A 309 -6.14 12.99 -9.59
C MET A 309 -7.27 13.95 -9.20
N ASP A 310 -8.32 14.05 -10.00
CA ASP A 310 -9.55 14.74 -9.58
C ASP A 310 -10.45 13.84 -8.71
N GLY A 311 -11.58 14.40 -8.26
CA GLY A 311 -12.57 13.70 -7.43
C GLY A 311 -13.25 12.53 -8.12
N ASN A 312 -13.27 12.50 -9.46
CA ASN A 312 -13.83 11.43 -10.27
C ASN A 312 -12.77 10.38 -10.67
N GLY A 313 -11.58 10.46 -10.07
CA GLY A 313 -10.47 9.58 -10.41
C GLY A 313 -9.92 9.80 -11.83
N GLU A 314 -10.04 11.01 -12.37
CA GLU A 314 -9.37 11.42 -13.61
C GLU A 314 -7.95 11.88 -13.36
N LEU A 315 -7.01 11.41 -14.19
CA LEU A 315 -5.63 11.86 -14.14
C LEU A 315 -5.51 13.27 -14.75
N LEU A 316 -5.06 14.23 -13.94
CA LEU A 316 -4.87 15.63 -14.34
C LEU A 316 -3.43 15.94 -14.78
N GLY A 317 -2.45 15.30 -14.15
CA GLY A 317 -1.03 15.49 -14.43
C GLY A 317 -0.16 14.55 -13.61
N MET A 318 1.11 14.44 -13.95
CA MET A 318 2.09 13.70 -13.14
C MET A 318 3.50 14.24 -13.28
N THR A 319 4.39 13.85 -12.37
CA THR A 319 5.81 14.13 -12.50
C THR A 319 6.43 13.26 -13.61
N PRO A 320 7.17 13.84 -14.58
CA PRO A 320 7.88 13.06 -15.60
C PRO A 320 9.14 12.38 -15.02
N GLU A 321 9.66 12.92 -13.92
CA GLU A 321 10.81 12.40 -13.20
C GLU A 321 10.40 12.02 -11.77
N PRO A 322 11.08 11.04 -11.16
CA PRO A 322 10.81 10.63 -9.80
C PRO A 322 11.08 11.77 -8.82
N ILE A 323 10.29 11.82 -7.75
CA ILE A 323 10.48 12.71 -6.59
C ILE A 323 11.31 12.05 -5.47
N ILE A 324 11.46 10.72 -5.54
CA ILE A 324 12.34 9.90 -4.69
C ILE A 324 12.94 8.83 -5.58
N SER A 325 14.28 8.77 -5.62
CA SER A 325 15.03 7.78 -6.40
C SER A 325 15.94 6.95 -5.48
N PRO A 326 16.35 5.76 -5.91
CA PRO A 326 17.39 5.00 -5.22
C PRO A 326 18.70 5.79 -5.14
N ARG A 327 19.40 5.72 -4.00
CA ARG A 327 20.72 6.32 -3.81
C ARG A 327 21.75 5.23 -3.59
N VAL A 328 22.80 5.18 -4.41
CA VAL A 328 23.83 4.12 -4.34
C VAL A 328 24.46 4.00 -2.94
N ASN A 329 24.70 5.12 -2.27
CA ASN A 329 25.29 5.15 -0.93
C ASN A 329 24.33 4.69 0.19
N ASP A 330 23.06 4.45 -0.15
CA ASP A 330 22.04 4.04 0.79
C ASP A 330 21.70 2.55 0.71
N TYR A 331 22.33 1.77 -0.17
CA TYR A 331 22.01 0.36 -0.43
C TYR A 331 22.41 -0.58 0.71
N ILE A 332 21.76 -0.43 1.86
CA ILE A 332 22.06 -1.12 3.11
C ILE A 332 20.73 -1.53 3.74
N GLY A 333 20.37 -2.80 3.58
CA GLY A 333 19.19 -3.39 4.21
C GLY A 333 18.77 -4.68 3.52
N ALA A 334 17.56 -5.15 3.85
CA ALA A 334 17.06 -6.43 3.36
C ALA A 334 16.61 -6.38 1.90
N ARG A 335 16.29 -5.18 1.40
CA ARG A 335 15.99 -4.93 -0.02
C ARG A 335 16.64 -3.63 -0.50
N PRO A 336 17.95 -3.65 -0.81
CA PRO A 336 18.66 -2.47 -1.28
C PRO A 336 17.97 -1.77 -2.47
N ALA A 337 18.20 -0.47 -2.61
CA ALA A 337 17.65 0.37 -3.67
C ALA A 337 16.12 0.55 -3.58
N THR A 338 15.56 0.47 -2.37
CA THR A 338 14.13 0.62 -2.13
C THR A 338 13.83 1.75 -1.15
N VAL A 339 13.08 2.75 -1.60
CA VAL A 339 12.37 3.68 -0.71
C VAL A 339 10.89 3.61 -1.05
N PHE A 340 10.12 2.92 -0.22
CA PHE A 340 8.72 2.59 -0.48
C PHE A 340 7.78 3.45 0.35
N VAL A 341 7.17 4.45 -0.28
CA VAL A 341 6.16 5.31 0.35
C VAL A 341 4.95 4.47 0.78
N CYS A 342 4.42 4.71 1.98
CA CYS A 342 3.26 3.96 2.47
C CYS A 342 2.22 4.84 3.19
N GLY A 343 2.61 6.02 3.68
CA GLY A 343 1.68 7.00 4.25
C GLY A 343 2.07 8.42 3.87
N ALA A 344 1.09 9.30 3.75
CA ALA A 344 1.31 10.72 3.57
C ALA A 344 0.11 11.52 4.08
N GLN A 345 0.35 12.75 4.52
CA GLN A 345 -0.67 13.67 5.03
C GLN A 345 -0.29 15.12 4.69
N LEU A 346 -1.29 15.95 4.36
CA LEU A 346 -1.12 17.40 4.21
C LEU A 346 -1.29 18.07 5.58
N VAL A 347 -0.26 18.80 6.03
CA VAL A 347 -0.27 19.56 7.28
C VAL A 347 0.15 21.00 6.98
N GLY A 348 -0.83 21.92 7.01
CA GLY A 348 -0.62 23.28 6.49
C GLY A 348 -0.29 23.22 4.99
N ASN A 349 0.83 23.82 4.58
CA ASN A 349 1.33 23.75 3.19
C ASN A 349 2.42 22.67 3.00
N LYS A 350 2.57 21.73 3.95
CA LYS A 350 3.59 20.68 3.88
C LYS A 350 2.97 19.31 3.69
N ILE A 351 3.54 18.53 2.79
CA ILE A 351 3.31 17.09 2.73
C ILE A 351 4.30 16.43 3.69
N LEU A 352 3.76 15.76 4.70
CA LEU A 352 4.51 14.80 5.51
C LEU A 352 4.32 13.42 4.90
N LEU A 353 5.41 12.68 4.76
CA LEU A 353 5.43 11.38 4.11
C LEU A 353 6.17 10.36 4.97
N THR A 354 5.69 9.12 5.00
CA THR A 354 6.38 7.98 5.61
C THR A 354 6.74 6.95 4.53
N ALA A 355 8.00 6.52 4.54
CA ALA A 355 8.53 5.57 3.57
C ALA A 355 9.39 4.48 4.24
N GLY A 356 9.30 3.24 3.77
CA GLY A 356 10.22 2.18 4.14
C GLY A 356 11.50 2.25 3.30
N LYS A 357 12.64 2.44 3.96
CA LYS A 357 13.97 2.33 3.35
C LYS A 357 14.48 0.90 3.50
N ASP A 358 14.81 0.30 2.37
CA ASP A 358 15.36 -1.05 2.15
C ASP A 358 14.62 -2.18 2.90
N ASP A 359 13.31 -2.02 3.08
CA ASP A 359 12.44 -2.92 3.86
C ASP A 359 12.86 -3.12 5.33
N GLU A 360 13.62 -2.19 5.92
CA GLU A 360 14.09 -2.28 7.32
C GLU A 360 13.78 -1.05 8.19
N ILE A 361 13.86 0.16 7.63
CA ILE A 361 13.79 1.44 8.36
C ILE A 361 12.60 2.26 7.86
N THR A 362 11.94 3.01 8.74
CA THR A 362 10.93 4.00 8.33
C THR A 362 11.59 5.37 8.32
N LEU A 363 11.47 6.09 7.21
CA LEU A 363 11.78 7.50 7.10
C LEU A 363 10.50 8.31 7.26
N VAL A 364 10.60 9.45 7.93
CA VAL A 364 9.62 10.53 7.86
C VAL A 364 10.25 11.63 7.03
N MET A 365 9.61 11.98 5.92
CA MET A 365 10.09 12.95 4.95
C MET A 365 9.12 14.13 4.84
N GLU A 366 9.59 15.28 4.40
CA GLU A 366 8.76 16.45 4.17
C GLU A 366 9.13 17.23 2.90
N ALA A 367 8.13 17.87 2.29
CA ALA A 367 8.28 18.90 1.27
C ALA A 367 7.10 19.87 1.33
N SER A 368 7.26 21.09 0.82
CA SER A 368 6.11 21.97 0.52
C SER A 368 5.26 21.37 -0.59
N LEU A 369 3.94 21.54 -0.49
CA LEU A 369 3.01 21.15 -1.55
C LEU A 369 3.39 21.82 -2.87
N ASP A 370 3.67 23.12 -2.85
CA ASP A 370 4.07 23.91 -4.03
C ASP A 370 5.26 23.29 -4.76
N SER A 371 6.29 22.85 -4.02
CA SER A 371 7.49 22.24 -4.60
C SER A 371 7.23 20.89 -5.27
N ILE A 372 6.20 20.15 -4.84
CA ILE A 372 5.76 18.92 -5.52
C ILE A 372 4.96 19.30 -6.78
N ILE A 373 4.04 20.26 -6.67
CA ILE A 373 3.20 20.72 -7.79
C ILE A 373 4.06 21.30 -8.93
N GLU A 374 5.13 22.04 -8.61
CA GLU A 374 6.08 22.57 -9.60
C GLU A 374 6.76 21.50 -10.47
N LYS A 375 6.81 20.24 -10.02
CA LYS A 375 7.36 19.12 -10.79
C LYS A 375 6.35 18.44 -11.70
N ILE A 376 5.07 18.78 -11.58
CA ILE A 376 3.99 18.09 -12.27
C ILE A 376 3.81 18.70 -13.66
N LYS A 377 3.80 17.82 -14.67
CA LYS A 377 3.38 18.16 -16.02
C LYS A 377 1.92 17.80 -16.19
N PHE A 378 1.10 18.80 -16.52
CA PHE A 378 -0.34 18.63 -16.72
C PHE A 378 -0.64 17.95 -18.06
N ILE A 379 -1.61 17.03 -18.03
CA ILE A 379 -2.14 16.24 -19.16
C ILE A 379 -3.39 16.92 -19.74
N LYS A 380 -4.12 17.62 -18.88
CA LYS A 380 -5.23 18.52 -19.20
C LYS A 380 -4.93 19.87 -18.55
N GLY A 381 -4.96 20.93 -19.33
CA GLY A 381 -4.56 22.29 -18.93
C GLY A 381 -4.06 23.05 -20.14
#